data_AF-A0A0C4ESL2-F1
#
_entry.id   AF-A0A0C4ESL2-F1
#
_cell.length_a   1.000
_cell.length_b   1.000
_cell.length_c   1.000
_cell.angle_alpha   90.00
_cell.angle_beta   90.00
_cell.angle_gamma   90.00
#
_symmetry.space_group_name_H-M   'P 1'
#
loop_
_entity.id
_entity.type
_entity.pdbx_description
1 polymer ?
#
loop_
_entity_poly.entity_id
_entity_poly.type
_entity_poly.pdbx_seq_one_letter_code
_entity_poly.pdbx_strand_id
1 'polypeptide(L)'
;MPIFNGIATRITESYYYKQNLYWSLRSNLPEDNSQIIGLIGLANTLLTYQNIVPIFIELVRTLQAYFFWANDDLALDGRQTLARSWNLSNNLAQIKYIFSNKTGTLTQNLMQFRKCTISDTVYQGSRSQPIAVGEEEELQMGNLDPRGPAEAMM
;
A
#
# COMPACT_ATOMS: atom_id res chain seq x y z
N MET A 1 -32.49 -3.02 -3.31
CA MET A 1 -33.23 -4.19 -2.80
C MET A 1 -34.00 -3.92 -1.50
N PRO A 2 -33.42 -3.33 -0.43
CA PRO A 2 -34.15 -3.11 0.84
C PRO A 2 -35.35 -2.15 0.72
N ILE A 3 -35.18 -1.09 -0.10
CA ILE A 3 -36.24 -0.10 -0.38
C ILE A 3 -37.43 -0.74 -1.10
N PHE A 4 -37.16 -1.60 -2.09
CA PHE A 4 -38.21 -2.33 -2.81
C PHE A 4 -38.96 -3.29 -1.88
N ASN A 5 -38.27 -3.96 -0.96
CA ASN A 5 -38.93 -4.82 0.01
C ASN A 5 -39.84 -4.02 0.94
N GLY A 6 -39.36 -2.91 1.53
CA GLY A 6 -40.18 -2.06 2.40
C GLY A 6 -41.41 -1.46 1.70
N ILE A 7 -41.26 -1.04 0.44
CA ILE A 7 -42.38 -0.55 -0.39
C ILE A 7 -43.35 -1.70 -0.70
N ALA A 8 -42.84 -2.87 -1.08
CA ALA A 8 -43.66 -4.04 -1.37
C ALA A 8 -44.44 -4.51 -0.13
N THR A 9 -43.83 -4.49 1.07
CA THR A 9 -44.51 -4.80 2.33
C THR A 9 -45.62 -3.80 2.60
N ARG A 10 -45.37 -2.48 2.47
CA ARG A 10 -46.42 -1.46 2.63
C ARG A 10 -47.57 -1.64 1.62
N ILE A 11 -47.24 -1.88 0.36
CA ILE A 11 -48.21 -2.08 -0.72
C ILE A 11 -49.05 -3.32 -0.43
N THR A 12 -48.41 -4.44 -0.16
CA THR A 12 -49.01 -5.72 0.22
C THR A 12 -49.96 -5.54 1.39
N GLU A 13 -49.52 -4.86 2.45
CA GLU A 13 -50.35 -4.58 3.62
C GLU A 13 -51.59 -3.74 3.26
N SER A 14 -51.41 -2.67 2.47
CA SER A 14 -52.51 -1.81 2.03
C SER A 14 -53.51 -2.52 1.11
N TYR A 15 -53.06 -3.49 0.30
CA TYR A 15 -53.92 -4.26 -0.60
C TYR A 15 -54.68 -5.35 0.15
N TYR A 16 -54.01 -6.09 1.05
CA TYR A 16 -54.61 -7.23 1.75
C TYR A 16 -55.45 -6.83 2.97
N TYR A 17 -55.18 -5.67 3.59
CA TYR A 17 -56.05 -5.09 4.62
C TYR A 17 -57.49 -4.89 4.12
N LYS A 18 -57.68 -4.55 2.84
CA LYS A 18 -59.02 -4.38 2.25
C LYS A 18 -59.76 -5.71 2.00
N GLN A 19 -59.05 -6.84 1.96
CA GLN A 19 -59.60 -8.13 1.52
C GLN A 19 -59.73 -9.18 2.63
N ASN A 20 -59.33 -8.88 3.87
CA ASN A 20 -59.57 -9.73 5.05
C ASN A 20 -59.17 -11.22 4.86
N LEU A 21 -57.98 -11.45 4.29
CA LEU A 21 -57.50 -12.79 3.91
C LEU A 21 -56.81 -13.54 5.06
N TYR A 22 -56.87 -14.88 5.03
CA TYR A 22 -56.49 -15.76 6.15
C TYR A 22 -55.04 -15.66 6.66
N TRP A 23 -54.11 -15.10 5.90
CA TRP A 23 -52.71 -14.93 6.35
C TRP A 23 -52.48 -13.66 7.19
N SER A 24 -53.50 -12.81 7.40
CA SER A 24 -53.45 -11.61 8.25
C SER A 24 -53.91 -11.85 9.70
N LEU A 25 -53.66 -13.04 10.24
CA LEU A 25 -54.16 -13.54 11.54
C LEU A 25 -53.79 -12.67 12.78
N ARG A 26 -52.98 -11.61 12.61
CA ARG A 26 -52.62 -10.66 13.66
C ARG A 26 -52.49 -9.19 13.17
N SER A 27 -52.77 -8.86 11.91
CA SER A 27 -52.66 -7.48 11.38
C SER A 27 -54.01 -6.75 11.24
N ASN A 28 -55.07 -7.35 11.76
CA ASN A 28 -56.41 -6.74 11.84
C ASN A 28 -56.65 -5.99 13.17
N LEU A 29 -55.59 -5.53 13.85
CA LEU A 29 -55.78 -4.68 15.03
C LEU A 29 -56.06 -3.23 14.60
N PRO A 30 -56.99 -2.53 15.27
CA PRO A 30 -57.35 -1.15 14.91
C PRO A 30 -56.22 -0.13 15.10
N GLU A 31 -55.10 -0.51 15.74
CA GLU A 31 -53.89 0.32 15.91
C GLU A 31 -52.83 0.12 14.81
N ASP A 32 -53.05 -0.76 13.82
CA ASP A 32 -51.99 -1.16 12.90
C ASP A 32 -51.73 -0.11 11.80
N ASN A 33 -50.52 0.46 11.79
CA ASN A 33 -50.10 1.47 10.82
C ASN A 33 -49.25 0.84 9.71
N SER A 34 -49.85 0.72 8.52
CA SER A 34 -49.20 0.19 7.30
C SER A 34 -47.86 0.87 6.96
N GLN A 35 -47.67 2.15 7.33
CA GLN A 35 -46.39 2.83 7.14
C GLN A 35 -45.30 2.32 8.09
N ILE A 36 -45.66 2.03 9.35
CA ILE A 36 -44.75 1.52 10.37
C ILE A 36 -44.34 0.09 10.03
N ILE A 37 -45.28 -0.75 9.57
CA ILE A 37 -44.96 -2.12 9.09
C ILE A 37 -43.99 -2.07 7.90
N GLY A 38 -44.22 -1.16 6.93
CA GLY A 38 -43.30 -0.97 5.81
C GLY A 38 -41.90 -0.54 6.24
N LEU A 39 -41.81 0.33 7.27
CA LEU A 39 -40.54 0.76 7.84
C LEU A 39 -39.82 -0.39 8.57
N ILE A 40 -40.56 -1.22 9.33
CA ILE A 40 -40.03 -2.40 10.01
C ILE A 40 -39.53 -3.42 8.97
N GLY A 41 -40.27 -3.64 7.89
CA GLY A 41 -39.85 -4.51 6.78
C GLY A 41 -38.58 -4.01 6.10
N LEU A 42 -38.46 -2.70 5.90
CA LEU A 42 -37.23 -2.07 5.40
C LEU A 42 -36.06 -2.30 6.36
N ALA A 43 -36.26 -2.05 7.66
CA ALA A 43 -35.23 -2.19 8.68
C ALA A 43 -34.74 -3.65 8.82
N ASN A 44 -35.64 -4.62 8.84
CA ASN A 44 -35.29 -6.05 8.89
C ASN A 44 -34.49 -6.47 7.66
N THR A 45 -34.88 -6.00 6.48
CA THR A 45 -34.17 -6.32 5.24
C THR A 45 -32.76 -5.73 5.23
N LEU A 46 -32.59 -4.52 5.76
CA LEU A 46 -31.27 -3.88 5.91
C LEU A 46 -30.38 -4.68 6.88
N LEU A 47 -30.94 -5.16 7.99
CA LEU A 47 -30.24 -6.00 8.96
C LEU A 47 -29.78 -7.32 8.34
N THR A 48 -30.64 -8.00 7.57
CA THR A 48 -30.29 -9.26 6.88
C THR A 48 -29.17 -9.07 5.87
N TYR A 49 -29.08 -7.91 5.21
CA TYR A 49 -28.06 -7.62 4.21
C TYR A 49 -26.80 -6.90 4.75
N GLN A 50 -26.67 -6.73 6.07
CA GLN A 50 -25.50 -6.11 6.68
C GLN A 50 -24.18 -6.82 6.29
N ASN A 51 -24.23 -8.13 6.05
CA ASN A 51 -23.08 -8.95 5.66
C ASN A 51 -22.56 -8.70 4.23
N ILE A 52 -23.26 -7.90 3.41
CA ILE A 52 -22.78 -7.54 2.05
C ILE A 52 -21.59 -6.57 2.14
N VAL A 53 -21.48 -5.77 3.21
CA VAL A 53 -20.35 -4.85 3.39
C VAL A 53 -19.20 -5.60 4.06
N PRO A 54 -18.07 -5.85 3.38
CA PRO A 54 -16.95 -6.57 3.97
C PRO A 54 -16.22 -5.69 4.99
N ILE A 55 -16.28 -6.08 6.25
CA ILE A 55 -15.60 -5.38 7.37
C ILE A 55 -14.07 -5.66 7.35
N PHE A 56 -13.64 -6.74 6.69
CA PHE A 56 -12.27 -7.28 6.75
C PHE A 56 -11.23 -6.54 5.91
N ILE A 57 -11.60 -5.49 5.15
CA ILE A 57 -10.65 -4.81 4.25
C ILE A 57 -9.48 -4.17 5.03
N GLU A 58 -9.77 -3.64 6.22
CA GLU A 58 -8.76 -3.01 7.07
C GLU A 58 -7.82 -4.03 7.74
N LEU A 59 -8.37 -5.21 8.08
CA LEU A 59 -7.57 -6.32 8.60
C LEU A 59 -6.59 -6.83 7.54
N VAL A 60 -7.03 -6.97 6.30
CA VAL A 60 -6.17 -7.41 5.19
C VAL A 60 -5.04 -6.40 4.94
N ARG A 61 -5.33 -5.10 4.97
CA ARG A 61 -4.27 -4.07 4.88
C ARG A 61 -3.29 -4.22 6.03
N THR A 62 -3.79 -4.39 7.26
CA THR A 62 -2.96 -4.60 8.46
C THR A 62 -2.02 -5.79 8.31
N LEU A 63 -2.55 -6.94 7.87
CA LEU A 63 -1.74 -8.13 7.62
C LEU A 63 -0.71 -7.90 6.50
N GLN A 64 -1.07 -7.19 5.43
CA GLN A 64 -0.17 -6.91 4.32
C GLN A 64 1.07 -6.11 4.76
N ALA A 65 0.91 -5.03 5.55
CA ALA A 65 2.08 -4.30 6.02
C ALA A 65 2.81 -4.94 7.21
N TYR A 66 2.18 -5.88 7.94
CA TYR A 66 2.91 -6.79 8.81
C TYR A 66 3.88 -7.67 8.00
N PHE A 67 3.43 -8.23 6.88
CA PHE A 67 4.32 -8.98 6.00
C PHE A 67 5.45 -8.10 5.48
N PHE A 68 5.20 -6.87 5.02
CA PHE A 68 6.28 -5.95 4.61
C PHE A 68 7.35 -5.73 5.68
N TRP A 69 6.96 -5.62 6.95
CA TRP A 69 7.89 -5.49 8.06
C TRP A 69 8.70 -6.78 8.31
N ALA A 70 8.09 -7.95 8.15
CA ALA A 70 8.72 -9.25 8.36
C ALA A 70 9.60 -9.73 7.19
N ASN A 71 9.73 -8.96 6.11
CA ASN A 71 10.59 -9.29 4.97
C ASN A 71 12.03 -8.83 5.24
N ASP A 72 12.95 -9.77 5.47
CA ASP A 72 14.37 -9.48 5.73
C ASP A 72 15.13 -8.99 4.48
N ASP A 73 14.67 -9.34 3.27
CA ASP A 73 15.28 -8.90 2.01
C ASP A 73 15.20 -7.38 1.78
N LEU A 74 14.28 -6.70 2.48
CA LEU A 74 14.11 -5.25 2.41
C LEU A 74 14.94 -4.52 3.48
N ALA A 75 15.63 -5.23 4.37
CA ALA A 75 16.45 -4.62 5.40
C ALA A 75 17.78 -4.11 4.82
N LEU A 76 18.13 -2.86 5.13
CA LEU A 76 19.43 -2.27 4.78
C LEU A 76 20.14 -1.85 6.07
N ASP A 77 21.40 -2.27 6.25
CA ASP A 77 22.24 -1.94 7.42
C ASP A 77 21.52 -2.18 8.77
N GLY A 78 20.80 -3.31 8.89
CA GLY A 78 20.07 -3.68 10.10
C GLY A 78 18.81 -2.85 10.38
N ARG A 79 18.41 -1.96 9.45
CA ARG A 79 17.15 -1.22 9.52
C ARG A 79 16.10 -1.86 8.61
N GLN A 80 15.05 -2.38 9.22
CA GLN A 80 13.89 -2.91 8.52
C GLN A 80 13.04 -1.78 7.91
N THR A 81 12.40 -2.04 6.78
CA THR A 81 11.46 -1.12 6.14
C THR A 81 10.16 -1.00 6.93
N LEU A 82 9.97 0.13 7.61
CA LEU A 82 8.78 0.42 8.40
C LEU A 82 7.69 1.08 7.55
N ALA A 83 6.54 0.40 7.40
CA ALA A 83 5.35 0.99 6.82
C ALA A 83 4.68 1.95 7.83
N ARG A 84 4.99 3.25 7.75
CA ARG A 84 4.39 4.28 8.63
C ARG A 84 2.89 4.49 8.42
N SER A 85 2.34 4.01 7.30
CA SER A 85 0.91 4.17 6.97
C SER A 85 0.37 2.92 6.30
N TRP A 86 -0.46 2.19 7.02
CA TRP A 86 -1.06 0.93 6.56
C TRP A 86 -2.05 1.08 5.41
N ASN A 87 -2.73 2.24 5.31
CA ASN A 87 -3.67 2.52 4.22
C ASN A 87 -2.97 2.73 2.86
N LEU A 88 -1.65 2.95 2.83
CA LEU A 88 -0.91 3.19 1.58
C LEU A 88 -0.47 1.88 0.89
N SER A 89 -0.54 0.73 1.57
CA SER A 89 0.02 -0.54 1.06
C SER A 89 -0.53 -0.93 -0.32
N ASN A 90 -1.83 -0.68 -0.57
CA ASN A 90 -2.47 -0.96 -1.85
C ASN A 90 -2.11 0.06 -2.94
N ASN A 91 -1.90 1.32 -2.57
CA ASN A 91 -1.58 2.38 -3.53
C ASN A 91 -0.16 2.22 -4.09
N LEU A 92 0.75 1.61 -3.32
CA LEU A 92 2.11 1.28 -3.77
C LEU A 92 2.12 0.37 -5.01
N ALA A 93 1.14 -0.55 -5.14
CA ALA A 93 1.02 -1.42 -6.30
C ALA A 93 0.52 -0.69 -7.56
N GLN A 94 -0.04 0.51 -7.42
CA GLN A 94 -0.68 1.26 -8.51
C GLN A 94 0.13 2.48 -8.96
N ILE A 95 1.34 2.66 -8.43
CA ILE A 95 2.18 3.82 -8.80
C ILE A 95 2.65 3.69 -10.25
N LYS A 96 2.62 4.80 -10.99
CA LYS A 96 3.11 4.87 -12.39
C LYS A 96 4.34 5.76 -12.56
N TYR A 97 4.53 6.71 -11.65
CA TYR A 97 5.60 7.69 -11.70
C TYR A 97 6.35 7.71 -10.37
N ILE A 98 7.68 7.69 -10.45
CA ILE A 98 8.57 7.80 -9.30
C ILE A 98 9.34 9.11 -9.47
N PHE A 99 9.09 10.07 -8.59
CA PHE A 99 9.90 11.27 -8.48
C PHE A 99 11.04 10.99 -7.50
N SER A 100 12.27 10.98 -8.01
CA SER A 100 13.46 10.77 -7.19
C SER A 100 14.25 12.06 -7.03
N ASN A 101 14.80 12.29 -5.84
CA ASN A 101 15.70 13.40 -5.59
C ASN A 101 17.14 13.04 -6.00
N LYS A 102 17.93 14.03 -6.43
CA LYS A 102 19.33 13.79 -6.84
C LYS A 102 20.22 13.49 -5.62
N THR A 103 20.25 14.41 -4.66
CA THR A 103 21.16 14.32 -3.51
C THR A 103 20.51 13.54 -2.38
N GLY A 104 21.20 12.51 -1.88
CA GLY A 104 20.72 11.68 -0.76
C GLY A 104 19.74 10.57 -1.15
N THR A 105 19.34 10.47 -2.43
CA THR A 105 18.61 9.31 -2.97
C THR A 105 19.40 8.67 -4.12
N LEU A 106 19.70 9.42 -5.19
CA LEU A 106 20.47 8.86 -6.31
C LEU A 106 21.97 8.83 -6.02
N THR A 107 22.49 9.83 -5.31
CA THR A 107 23.91 9.91 -4.95
C THR A 107 24.09 9.84 -3.45
N GLN A 108 25.01 8.97 -3.02
CA GLN A 108 25.65 9.13 -1.71
C GLN A 108 26.44 10.44 -1.72
N ASN A 109 26.43 11.20 -0.61
CA ASN A 109 27.15 12.47 -0.50
C ASN A 109 28.67 12.24 -0.34
N LEU A 110 29.26 11.51 -1.28
CA LEU A 110 30.67 11.12 -1.31
C LEU A 110 31.17 11.25 -2.75
N MET A 111 32.19 12.07 -2.95
CA MET A 111 32.83 12.26 -4.25
C MET A 111 34.16 11.53 -4.27
N GLN A 112 34.28 10.52 -5.13
CA GLN A 112 35.51 9.75 -5.29
C GLN A 112 36.19 10.10 -6.61
N PHE A 113 37.47 10.44 -6.54
CA PHE A 113 38.30 10.62 -7.73
C PHE A 113 38.46 9.29 -8.47
N ARG A 114 38.05 9.25 -9.75
CA ARG A 114 38.11 8.03 -10.57
C ARG A 114 39.22 8.08 -11.61
N LYS A 115 39.26 9.15 -12.40
CA LYS A 115 40.17 9.30 -13.54
C LYS A 115 40.49 10.78 -13.77
N CYS A 116 41.70 11.08 -14.21
CA CYS A 116 42.03 12.36 -14.85
C CYS A 116 42.87 12.11 -16.10
N THR A 117 42.88 13.09 -17.01
CA THR A 117 43.75 13.07 -18.20
C THR A 117 44.70 14.25 -18.13
N ILE A 118 45.99 14.00 -18.29
CA ILE A 118 47.04 15.02 -18.29
C ILE A 118 47.95 14.74 -19.48
N SER A 119 48.09 15.69 -20.41
CA SER A 119 48.96 15.57 -21.60
C SER A 119 48.73 14.25 -22.38
N ASP A 120 47.47 13.97 -22.73
CA ASP A 120 47.00 12.74 -23.41
C ASP A 120 47.24 11.41 -22.68
N THR A 121 47.75 11.45 -21.45
CA THR A 121 47.88 10.27 -20.59
C THR A 121 46.73 10.20 -19.60
N VAL A 122 46.03 9.06 -19.58
CA VAL A 122 44.90 8.82 -18.66
C VAL A 122 45.41 8.17 -17.37
N TYR A 123 45.24 8.86 -16.26
CA TYR A 123 45.54 8.37 -14.91
C TYR A 123 44.25 7.87 -14.28
N GLN A 124 44.25 6.62 -13.80
CA GLN A 124 43.12 6.04 -13.11
C GLN A 124 43.45 5.91 -11.63
N GLY A 125 42.63 6.51 -10.76
CA GLY A 125 42.74 6.30 -9.32
C GLY A 125 42.44 4.85 -9.00
N SER A 126 43.29 4.20 -8.22
CA SER A 126 43.01 2.87 -7.66
C SER A 126 41.66 2.92 -6.96
N ARG A 127 40.84 1.88 -7.15
CA ARG A 127 39.52 1.76 -6.51
C ARG A 127 39.75 1.57 -5.00
N SER A 128 39.99 2.67 -4.27
CA SER A 128 39.83 2.65 -2.82
C SER A 128 38.37 2.31 -2.53
N GLN A 129 38.14 1.38 -1.61
CA GLN A 129 36.81 1.24 -1.02
C GLN A 129 36.43 2.64 -0.47
N PRO A 130 35.16 3.05 -0.54
CA PRO A 130 34.74 4.28 0.12
C PRO A 130 35.15 4.15 1.60
N ILE A 131 36.11 4.97 2.03
CA ILE A 131 36.54 5.04 3.42
C ILE A 131 35.30 5.48 4.19
N ALA A 132 34.75 4.57 5.01
CA ALA A 132 33.76 4.96 5.99
C ALA A 132 34.41 6.04 6.85
N VAL A 133 33.76 7.21 6.97
CA VAL A 133 34.24 8.32 7.79
C VAL A 133 34.39 7.81 9.22
N GLY A 134 35.59 7.39 9.61
CA GLY A 134 35.85 6.67 10.86
C GLY A 134 37.09 5.77 10.88
N GLU A 135 37.63 5.34 9.73
CA GLU A 135 38.86 4.54 9.67
C GLU A 135 39.94 5.28 8.87
N GLU A 136 40.96 5.82 9.57
CA GLU A 136 42.17 6.35 8.96
C GLU A 136 43.07 5.18 8.55
N GLU A 137 42.85 4.61 7.37
CA GLU A 137 43.89 3.79 6.73
C GLU A 137 44.90 4.73 6.05
N GLU A 138 46.12 4.74 6.59
CA GLU A 138 47.29 5.41 6.04
C GLU A 138 47.60 4.79 4.66
N LEU A 139 47.17 5.47 3.59
CA LEU A 139 47.45 5.09 2.21
C LEU A 139 48.96 5.12 1.97
N GLN A 140 49.62 3.97 2.11
CA GLN A 140 50.97 3.78 1.58
C GLN A 140 50.91 3.93 0.06
N MET A 141 51.39 5.07 -0.45
CA MET A 141 51.75 5.21 -1.86
C MET A 141 52.95 4.29 -2.16
N GLY A 142 52.69 2.98 -2.29
CA GLY A 142 53.60 2.09 -2.98
C GLY A 142 53.72 2.55 -4.44
N ASN A 143 54.91 2.40 -5.04
CA ASN A 143 55.20 2.72 -6.44
C ASN A 143 54.14 2.13 -7.39
N LEU A 144 53.09 2.90 -7.67
CA LEU A 144 52.10 2.63 -8.69
C LEU A 144 52.62 3.28 -9.95
N ASP A 145 53.26 2.51 -10.84
CA ASP A 145 53.37 2.95 -12.22
C ASP A 145 51.93 3.07 -12.76
N PRO A 146 51.44 4.28 -13.07
CA PRO A 146 50.04 4.51 -13.44
C PRO A 146 49.74 4.06 -14.88
N ARG A 147 50.74 3.54 -15.60
CA ARG A 147 50.60 2.99 -16.95
C ARG A 147 50.04 1.57 -16.84
N GLY A 148 48.71 1.46 -16.78
CA GLY A 148 48.05 0.21 -17.20
C GLY A 148 48.53 -0.16 -18.62
N PRO A 149 48.58 -1.46 -18.98
CA PRO A 149 49.28 -1.92 -20.18
C PRO A 149 48.57 -1.41 -21.45
N ALA A 150 49.03 -0.28 -21.95
CA ALA A 150 48.62 0.29 -23.24
C ALA A 150 49.33 -0.38 -24.43
N GLU A 151 50.16 -1.41 -24.21
CA GLU A 151 50.94 -2.13 -25.23
C GLU A 151 50.44 -3.56 -25.53
N ALA A 152 49.13 -3.81 -25.46
CA ALA A 152 48.56 -5.13 -25.80
C ALA A 152 47.57 -5.12 -26.98
N MET A 153 47.46 -4.03 -27.74
CA MET A 153 46.62 -3.98 -28.93
C MET A 153 47.37 -3.28 -30.06
N MET A 154 48.10 -4.09 -30.83
CA MET A 154 48.37 -3.81 -32.25
C MET A 154 47.07 -3.65 -33.01
#